data_AF-A0A7X7S5Y6-F1
#
_entry.id   AF-A0A7X7S5Y6-F1
#
_cell.length_a   1.000
_cell.length_b   1.000
_cell.length_c   1.000
_cell.angle_alpha   90.00
_cell.angle_beta   90.00
_cell.angle_gamma   90.00
#
_symmetry.space_group_name_H-M   'P 1'
#
loop_
_entity.id
_entity.type
_entity.pdbx_description
1 polymer ?
#
loop_
_entity_poly.entity_id
_entity_poly.type
_entity_poly.pdbx_seq_one_letter_code
_entity_poly.pdbx_strand_id
1 'polypeptide(L)'
;MTPAGQDAPAAEARAPRRRGWMTLAAVTSVAVALGAFGARWAVEEFRTPTCEFTAGSSSERLTPEQAANAATISMVATGRGLPPKASTIALATAIQESKLRNLTYGDRDSLGLFQQRPSQGWGTPEEINDPVYASHAFFDALVAIPDWADWEVTEIAQEVQRSAFPEAYADHEGEARVMASALVGQSTAGVACRLDAVEGSGSAQDVLDKAERTFSGTGAVAGDTVELTTADTSTAWAVASWAVTHADAEHIVRVEVADRAWDRHADPLTWQPTGAPAEGTTVTVTVATD
;
A
#
# COMPACT_ATOMS: atom_id res chain seq x y z
N MET A 1 9.12 0.51 -102.07
CA MET A 1 7.69 0.81 -101.94
C MET A 1 7.02 -0.43 -101.35
N THR A 2 7.10 -0.55 -100.01
CA THR A 2 6.59 -1.62 -99.11
C THR A 2 6.91 -1.13 -97.67
N PRO A 3 6.19 -1.53 -96.61
CA PRO A 3 4.77 -1.33 -96.33
C PRO A 3 4.54 -0.52 -95.02
N ALA A 4 3.26 -0.32 -94.72
CA ALA A 4 2.70 0.36 -93.55
C ALA A 4 3.21 -0.13 -92.19
N GLY A 5 3.51 0.82 -91.30
CA GLY A 5 3.61 0.60 -89.85
C GLY A 5 2.29 1.02 -89.19
N GLN A 6 1.67 0.09 -88.46
CA GLN A 6 0.43 0.26 -87.73
C GLN A 6 0.69 1.06 -86.44
N ASP A 7 -0.11 2.10 -86.20
CA ASP A 7 -0.17 2.79 -84.91
C ASP A 7 -0.85 1.88 -83.87
N ALA A 8 -0.10 1.51 -82.83
CA ALA A 8 -0.65 0.86 -81.64
C ALA A 8 -1.28 1.91 -80.71
N PRO A 9 -2.43 1.64 -80.07
CA PRO A 9 -3.01 2.58 -79.12
C PRO A 9 -2.15 2.69 -77.86
N ALA A 10 -1.94 3.92 -77.38
CA ALA A 10 -1.26 4.20 -76.13
C ALA A 10 -2.04 3.55 -74.97
N ALA A 11 -1.38 2.64 -74.24
CA ALA A 11 -1.91 2.11 -72.98
C ALA A 11 -1.90 3.24 -71.92
N GLU A 12 -3.09 3.69 -71.51
CA GLU A 12 -3.23 4.54 -70.33
C GLU A 12 -2.66 3.82 -69.11
N ALA A 13 -1.52 4.30 -68.61
CA ALA A 13 -0.96 3.85 -67.35
C ALA A 13 -1.87 4.30 -66.21
N ARG A 14 -2.76 3.40 -65.74
CA ARG A 14 -3.53 3.60 -64.50
C ARG A 14 -2.55 3.83 -63.34
N ALA A 15 -2.55 5.04 -62.80
CA ALA A 15 -1.77 5.40 -61.63
C ALA A 15 -2.02 4.41 -60.48
N PRO A 16 -0.98 3.91 -59.78
CA PRO A 16 -1.14 2.90 -58.74
C PRO A 16 -1.97 3.46 -57.58
N ARG A 17 -2.91 2.63 -57.09
CA ARG A 17 -3.91 2.88 -56.03
C ARG A 17 -3.28 3.16 -54.66
N ARG A 18 -2.46 4.21 -54.53
CA ARG A 18 -1.80 4.60 -53.27
C ARG A 18 -2.79 4.96 -52.14
N ARG A 19 -3.98 5.47 -52.49
CA ARG A 19 -5.03 5.82 -51.51
C ARG A 19 -5.64 4.62 -50.79
N GLY A 20 -5.71 3.45 -51.43
CA GLY A 20 -6.29 2.24 -50.83
C GLY A 20 -5.38 1.60 -49.76
N TRP A 21 -4.07 1.67 -49.96
CA TRP A 21 -3.10 1.14 -48.99
C TRP A 21 -2.99 2.03 -47.74
N MET A 22 -3.02 3.36 -47.90
CA MET A 22 -2.99 4.28 -46.74
C MET A 22 -4.25 4.17 -45.87
N THR A 23 -5.42 3.96 -46.48
CA THR A 23 -6.68 3.77 -45.74
C THR A 23 -6.71 2.41 -45.02
N LEU A 24 -6.26 1.33 -45.66
CA LEU A 24 -6.17 0.01 -45.02
C LEU A 24 -5.16 0.01 -43.86
N ALA A 25 -4.00 0.63 -44.05
CA ALA A 25 -2.99 0.77 -42.99
C ALA A 25 -3.54 1.58 -41.80
N ALA A 26 -4.20 2.72 -42.04
CA ALA A 26 -4.81 3.53 -40.98
C ALA A 26 -5.89 2.77 -40.21
N VAL A 27 -6.77 2.02 -40.88
CA VAL A 27 -7.82 1.20 -40.24
C VAL A 27 -7.20 0.09 -39.39
N THR A 28 -6.13 -0.53 -39.87
CA THR A 28 -5.45 -1.61 -39.14
C THR A 28 -4.72 -1.05 -37.91
N SER A 29 -4.07 0.11 -38.02
CA SER A 29 -3.45 0.80 -36.89
C SER A 29 -4.47 1.19 -35.81
N VAL A 30 -5.64 1.69 -36.21
CA VAL A 30 -6.73 2.02 -35.27
C VAL A 30 -7.27 0.75 -34.60
N ALA A 31 -7.48 -0.34 -35.35
CA ALA A 31 -7.94 -1.61 -34.79
C ALA A 31 -6.93 -2.21 -33.80
N VAL A 32 -5.63 -2.14 -34.10
CA VAL A 32 -4.56 -2.58 -33.18
C VAL A 32 -4.53 -1.71 -31.93
N ALA A 33 -4.65 -0.39 -32.07
CA ALA A 33 -4.68 0.52 -30.92
C ALA A 33 -5.91 0.27 -30.02
N LEU A 34 -7.09 0.06 -30.61
CA LEU A 34 -8.31 -0.28 -29.87
C LEU A 34 -8.21 -1.67 -29.20
N GLY A 35 -7.62 -2.65 -29.89
CA GLY A 35 -7.38 -3.97 -29.31
C GLY A 35 -6.39 -3.95 -28.15
N ALA A 36 -5.30 -3.17 -28.28
CA ALA A 36 -4.33 -2.97 -27.21
C ALA A 36 -4.93 -2.21 -26.02
N PHE A 37 -5.75 -1.20 -26.28
CA PHE A 37 -6.49 -0.46 -25.25
C PHE A 37 -7.49 -1.36 -24.51
N GLY A 38 -8.31 -2.14 -25.24
CA GLY A 38 -9.26 -3.07 -24.65
C GLY A 38 -8.59 -4.19 -23.85
N ALA A 39 -7.46 -4.71 -24.32
CA ALA A 39 -6.67 -5.69 -23.57
C ALA A 39 -6.05 -5.09 -22.31
N ARG A 40 -5.54 -3.86 -22.37
CA ARG A 40 -5.02 -3.14 -21.20
C ARG A 40 -6.12 -2.90 -20.17
N TRP A 41 -7.28 -2.40 -20.62
CA TRP A 41 -8.44 -2.16 -19.77
C TRP A 41 -8.90 -3.44 -19.07
N ALA A 42 -9.04 -4.56 -19.82
CA ALA A 42 -9.39 -5.85 -19.22
C ALA A 42 -8.33 -6.33 -18.21
N VAL A 43 -7.04 -6.16 -18.50
CA VAL A 43 -5.97 -6.54 -17.57
C VAL A 43 -5.98 -5.67 -16.31
N GLU A 44 -6.30 -4.39 -16.41
CA GLU A 44 -6.43 -3.50 -15.24
C GLU A 44 -7.69 -3.85 -14.43
N GLU A 45 -8.82 -4.10 -15.09
CA GLU A 45 -10.11 -4.50 -14.46
C GLU A 45 -10.03 -5.84 -13.71
N PHE A 46 -9.23 -6.81 -14.19
CA PHE A 46 -9.12 -8.13 -13.57
C PHE A 46 -7.95 -8.26 -12.56
N ARG A 47 -7.21 -7.19 -12.27
CA ARG A 47 -6.11 -7.23 -11.30
C ARG A 47 -6.64 -6.97 -9.89
N THR A 48 -6.63 -7.99 -9.03
CA THR A 48 -7.06 -7.88 -7.62
C THR A 48 -6.24 -6.82 -6.85
N PRO A 49 -6.85 -5.90 -6.08
CA PRO A 49 -6.13 -4.94 -5.26
C PRO A 49 -5.05 -5.57 -4.38
N THR A 50 -3.89 -4.91 -4.26
CA THR A 50 -2.76 -5.41 -3.47
C THR A 50 -1.84 -4.29 -3.04
N CYS A 51 -1.19 -4.47 -1.90
CA CYS A 51 -0.07 -3.66 -1.45
C CYS A 51 1.20 -4.52 -1.40
N GLU A 52 2.30 -3.98 -1.91
CA GLU A 52 3.63 -4.59 -1.90
C GLU A 52 4.52 -3.87 -0.90
N PHE A 53 5.24 -4.66 -0.10
CA PHE A 53 6.20 -4.23 0.91
C PHE A 53 7.57 -4.75 0.50
N THR A 54 8.54 -3.86 0.30
CA THR A 54 9.87 -4.21 -0.21
C THR A 54 10.96 -3.73 0.73
N ALA A 55 11.83 -4.66 1.11
CA ALA A 55 13.02 -4.40 1.93
C ALA A 55 14.22 -5.13 1.32
N GLY A 56 15.15 -4.38 0.72
CA GLY A 56 16.27 -4.95 -0.02
C GLY A 56 15.80 -5.77 -1.22
N SER A 57 16.13 -7.08 -1.25
CA SER A 57 15.72 -8.02 -2.31
C SER A 57 14.47 -8.83 -1.97
N SER A 58 13.89 -8.62 -0.78
CA SER A 58 12.71 -9.35 -0.31
C SER A 58 11.47 -8.48 -0.46
N SER A 59 10.33 -9.12 -0.77
CA SER A 59 9.06 -8.45 -0.94
C SER A 59 7.91 -9.30 -0.39
N GLU A 60 6.95 -8.67 0.27
CA GLU A 60 5.70 -9.28 0.72
C GLU A 60 4.50 -8.60 0.09
N ARG A 61 3.39 -9.34 -0.04
CA ARG A 61 2.14 -8.82 -0.61
C ARG A 61 0.96 -9.09 0.30
N LEU A 62 0.15 -8.05 0.49
CA LEU A 62 -1.06 -8.10 1.29
C LEU A 62 -2.25 -7.56 0.50
N THR A 63 -3.46 -7.88 0.96
CA THR A 63 -4.66 -7.13 0.57
C THR A 63 -4.60 -5.72 1.17
N PRO A 64 -5.34 -4.74 0.62
CA PRO A 64 -5.40 -3.40 1.21
C PRO A 64 -5.82 -3.38 2.68
N GLU A 65 -6.81 -4.21 3.07
CA GLU A 65 -7.24 -4.35 4.47
C GLU A 65 -6.09 -4.81 5.38
N GLN A 66 -5.39 -5.88 5.00
CA GLN A 66 -4.27 -6.41 5.76
C GLN A 66 -3.12 -5.39 5.85
N ALA A 67 -2.86 -4.67 4.75
CA ALA A 67 -1.83 -3.63 4.70
C ALA A 67 -2.13 -2.46 5.64
N ALA A 68 -3.38 -1.97 5.67
CA ALA A 68 -3.82 -0.91 6.57
C ALA A 68 -3.71 -1.33 8.04
N ASN A 69 -4.07 -2.58 8.36
CA ASN A 69 -3.91 -3.14 9.70
C ASN A 69 -2.43 -3.26 10.11
N ALA A 70 -1.57 -3.77 9.23
CA ALA A 70 -0.13 -3.86 9.47
C ALA A 70 0.52 -2.48 9.70
N ALA A 71 0.12 -1.49 8.88
CA ALA A 71 0.58 -0.12 9.03
C ALA A 71 0.10 0.52 10.33
N THR A 72 -1.14 0.24 10.76
CA THR A 72 -1.68 0.71 12.04
C THR A 72 -0.84 0.18 13.20
N ILE A 73 -0.58 -1.12 13.25
CA ILE A 73 0.29 -1.74 14.28
C ILE A 73 1.66 -1.05 14.31
N SER A 74 2.29 -0.88 13.14
CA SER A 74 3.64 -0.31 13.04
C SER A 74 3.69 1.17 13.40
N MET A 75 2.67 1.95 13.03
CA MET A 75 2.60 3.38 13.35
C MET A 75 2.29 3.63 14.83
N VAL A 76 1.52 2.77 15.48
CA VAL A 76 1.35 2.84 16.94
C VAL A 76 2.69 2.62 17.65
N ALA A 77 3.51 1.65 17.20
CA ALA A 77 4.87 1.48 17.74
C ALA A 77 5.75 2.71 17.51
N THR A 78 5.77 3.25 16.29
CA THR A 78 6.52 4.46 15.93
C THR A 78 6.09 5.67 16.76
N GLY A 79 4.78 5.91 16.90
CA GLY A 79 4.24 7.01 17.71
C GLY A 79 4.57 6.89 19.20
N ARG A 80 4.76 5.67 19.70
CA ARG A 80 5.25 5.39 21.06
C ARG A 80 6.77 5.49 21.21
N GLY A 81 7.52 5.74 20.12
CA GLY A 81 8.98 5.75 20.11
C GLY A 81 9.62 4.38 20.37
N LEU A 82 8.89 3.29 20.07
CA LEU A 82 9.41 1.94 20.22
C LEU A 82 10.37 1.59 19.08
N PRO A 83 11.39 0.74 19.31
CA PRO A 83 12.31 0.36 18.25
C PRO A 83 11.62 -0.51 17.20
N PRO A 84 12.13 -0.56 15.94
CA PRO A 84 11.56 -1.37 14.85
C PRO A 84 11.27 -2.83 15.19
N LYS A 85 12.04 -3.42 16.11
CA LYS A 85 11.82 -4.78 16.62
C LYS A 85 10.43 -4.96 17.25
N ALA A 86 9.88 -3.94 17.90
CA ALA A 86 8.51 -3.98 18.42
C ALA A 86 7.49 -4.21 17.30
N SER A 87 7.62 -3.48 16.18
CA SER A 87 6.76 -3.66 15.01
C SER A 87 6.91 -5.07 14.43
N THR A 88 8.14 -5.61 14.32
CA THR A 88 8.35 -7.00 13.88
C THR A 88 7.63 -8.01 14.78
N ILE A 89 7.76 -7.89 16.11
CA ILE A 89 7.11 -8.79 17.07
C ILE A 89 5.58 -8.73 16.94
N ALA A 90 5.02 -7.51 16.90
CA ALA A 90 3.59 -7.31 16.81
C ALA A 90 3.02 -7.80 15.47
N LEU A 91 3.71 -7.54 14.35
CA LEU A 91 3.30 -8.03 13.04
C LEU A 91 3.35 -9.56 12.97
N ALA A 92 4.45 -10.20 13.40
CA ALA A 92 4.54 -11.66 13.44
C ALA A 92 3.41 -12.26 14.28
N THR A 93 3.09 -11.62 15.41
CA THR A 93 1.97 -12.01 16.26
C THR A 93 0.64 -11.89 15.53
N ALA A 94 0.31 -10.72 14.98
CA ALA A 94 -0.96 -10.49 14.31
C ALA A 94 -1.15 -11.36 13.05
N ILE A 95 -0.07 -11.72 12.36
CA ILE A 95 -0.14 -12.69 11.25
C ILE A 95 -0.49 -14.08 11.76
N GLN A 96 0.11 -14.51 12.86
CA GLN A 96 -0.20 -15.80 13.45
C GLN A 96 -1.64 -15.87 13.96
N GLU A 97 -2.09 -14.83 14.65
CA GLU A 97 -3.41 -14.79 15.30
C GLU A 97 -4.56 -14.61 14.33
N SER A 98 -4.42 -13.72 13.34
CA SER A 98 -5.54 -13.31 12.49
C SER A 98 -5.22 -13.20 11.02
N LYS A 99 -3.97 -13.47 10.62
CA LYS A 99 -3.45 -13.16 9.28
C LYS A 99 -3.64 -11.67 8.95
N LEU A 100 -3.42 -10.79 9.94
CA LEU A 100 -3.59 -9.32 9.84
C LEU A 100 -5.02 -8.86 9.54
N ARG A 101 -6.03 -9.64 9.93
CA ARG A 101 -7.45 -9.28 9.74
C ARG A 101 -8.07 -8.92 11.07
N ASN A 102 -8.88 -7.88 11.10
CA ASN A 102 -9.52 -7.46 12.34
C ASN A 102 -10.82 -8.26 12.56
N LEU A 103 -10.68 -9.45 13.15
CA LEU A 103 -11.77 -10.43 13.22
C LEU A 103 -12.75 -10.13 14.36
N THR A 104 -14.04 -10.13 14.06
CA THR A 104 -15.12 -10.01 15.08
C THR A 104 -15.52 -11.36 15.69
N TYR A 105 -14.68 -12.38 15.54
CA TYR A 105 -14.89 -13.74 16.03
C TYR A 105 -13.54 -14.44 16.28
N GLY A 106 -13.57 -15.54 17.02
CA GLY A 106 -12.39 -16.32 17.38
C GLY A 106 -12.73 -17.51 18.29
N ASP A 107 -11.73 -18.17 18.84
CA ASP A 107 -11.95 -19.14 19.92
C ASP A 107 -12.46 -18.45 21.19
N ARG A 108 -13.49 -19.01 21.83
CA ARG A 108 -14.16 -18.42 23.01
C ARG A 108 -14.64 -16.98 22.75
N ASP A 109 -13.99 -16.00 23.38
CA ASP A 109 -14.25 -14.56 23.29
C ASP A 109 -13.06 -13.80 22.68
N SER A 110 -12.19 -14.48 21.92
CA SER A 110 -11.10 -13.85 21.18
C SER A 110 -11.61 -12.97 20.04
N LEU A 111 -11.04 -11.76 19.92
CA LEU A 111 -11.42 -10.75 18.93
C LEU A 111 -10.20 -9.96 18.43
N GLY A 112 -10.37 -9.28 17.31
CA GLY A 112 -9.43 -8.32 16.75
C GLY A 112 -8.16 -8.92 16.16
N LEU A 113 -7.20 -8.04 15.87
CA LEU A 113 -5.93 -8.35 15.19
C LEU A 113 -5.08 -9.39 15.93
N PHE A 114 -5.07 -9.32 17.25
CA PHE A 114 -4.25 -10.16 18.12
C PHE A 114 -5.04 -11.30 18.78
N GLN A 115 -6.30 -11.51 18.39
CA GLN A 115 -7.19 -12.51 19.00
C GLN A 115 -7.22 -12.43 20.54
N GLN A 116 -7.17 -11.20 21.06
CA GLN A 116 -7.18 -10.89 22.48
C GLN A 116 -8.54 -11.19 23.10
N ARG A 117 -8.57 -11.48 24.40
CA ARG A 117 -9.79 -11.90 25.12
C ARG A 117 -10.19 -10.88 26.19
N PRO A 118 -11.42 -10.34 26.15
CA PRO A 118 -11.94 -9.49 27.22
C PRO A 118 -11.89 -10.17 28.58
N SER A 119 -12.22 -11.47 28.64
CA SER A 119 -12.15 -12.26 29.87
C SER A 119 -10.73 -12.45 30.46
N GLN A 120 -9.68 -12.10 29.71
CA GLN A 120 -8.29 -12.11 30.17
C GLN A 120 -7.77 -10.70 30.52
N GLY A 121 -8.61 -9.66 30.42
CA GLY A 121 -8.27 -8.30 30.83
C GLY A 121 -7.62 -7.44 29.74
N TRP A 122 -7.69 -7.84 28.47
CA TRP A 122 -7.14 -7.05 27.36
C TRP A 122 -7.96 -5.79 27.02
N GLY A 123 -9.21 -5.71 27.47
CA GLY A 123 -10.13 -4.61 27.19
C GLY A 123 -11.56 -5.10 27.02
N THR A 124 -12.49 -4.20 26.73
CA THR A 124 -13.86 -4.54 26.30
C THR A 124 -13.88 -5.06 24.86
N PRO A 125 -14.94 -5.78 24.43
CA PRO A 125 -15.08 -6.23 23.04
C PRO A 125 -14.97 -5.11 22.01
N GLU A 126 -15.50 -3.93 22.32
CA GLU A 126 -15.43 -2.74 21.46
C GLU A 126 -14.00 -2.22 21.36
N GLU A 127 -13.29 -2.13 22.49
CA GLU A 127 -11.90 -1.67 22.54
C GLU A 127 -10.95 -2.59 21.77
N ILE A 128 -11.00 -3.91 21.97
CA ILE A 128 -10.06 -4.81 21.31
C ILE A 128 -10.39 -5.06 19.82
N ASN A 129 -11.59 -4.70 19.36
CA ASN A 129 -11.91 -4.61 17.94
C ASN A 129 -11.46 -3.30 17.29
N ASP A 130 -10.97 -2.32 18.05
CA ASP A 130 -10.30 -1.15 17.49
C ASP A 130 -8.80 -1.46 17.30
N PRO A 131 -8.31 -1.51 16.05
CA PRO A 131 -6.91 -1.82 15.75
C PRO A 131 -5.89 -0.94 16.49
N VAL A 132 -6.22 0.34 16.72
CA VAL A 132 -5.31 1.26 17.43
C VAL A 132 -5.23 0.90 18.91
N TYR A 133 -6.38 0.73 19.57
CA TYR A 133 -6.42 0.30 20.97
C TYR A 133 -5.74 -1.06 21.15
N ALA A 134 -6.09 -2.06 20.33
CA ALA A 134 -5.53 -3.41 20.44
C ALA A 134 -4.00 -3.40 20.28
N SER A 135 -3.47 -2.55 19.39
CA SER A 135 -2.02 -2.35 19.23
C SER A 135 -1.40 -1.69 20.46
N HIS A 136 -2.02 -0.65 21.02
CA HIS A 136 -1.56 -0.04 22.27
C HIS A 136 -1.52 -1.06 23.42
N ALA A 137 -2.58 -1.83 23.60
CA ALA A 137 -2.66 -2.86 24.63
C ALA A 137 -1.59 -3.95 24.44
N PHE A 138 -1.35 -4.40 23.21
CA PHE A 138 -0.26 -5.33 22.89
C PHE A 138 1.11 -4.77 23.30
N PHE A 139 1.40 -3.53 22.91
CA PHE A 139 2.68 -2.92 23.24
C PHE A 139 2.82 -2.61 24.73
N ASP A 140 1.73 -2.34 25.45
CA ASP A 140 1.75 -2.19 26.92
C ASP A 140 2.17 -3.50 27.60
N ALA A 141 1.65 -4.63 27.13
CA ALA A 141 2.07 -5.95 27.60
C ALA A 141 3.53 -6.26 27.23
N LEU A 142 3.95 -5.94 26.00
CA LEU A 142 5.33 -6.15 25.54
C LEU A 142 6.34 -5.41 26.40
N VAL A 143 6.15 -4.09 26.62
CA VAL A 143 7.14 -3.28 27.35
C VAL A 143 7.15 -3.54 28.86
N ALA A 144 6.14 -4.23 29.38
CA ALA A 144 6.12 -4.67 30.77
C ALA A 144 7.07 -5.86 31.03
N ILE A 145 7.54 -6.54 29.98
CA ILE A 145 8.48 -7.65 30.07
C ILE A 145 9.91 -7.09 30.15
N PRO A 146 10.68 -7.37 31.22
CA PRO A 146 12.08 -6.93 31.32
C PRO A 146 12.93 -7.47 30.17
N ASP A 147 13.80 -6.62 29.63
CA ASP A 147 14.78 -6.96 28.60
C ASP A 147 14.18 -7.58 27.32
N TRP A 148 12.88 -7.35 27.05
CA TRP A 148 12.16 -7.90 25.90
C TRP A 148 12.85 -7.64 24.56
N ALA A 149 13.59 -6.53 24.45
CA ALA A 149 14.29 -6.13 23.24
C ALA A 149 15.47 -7.06 22.90
N ASP A 150 15.96 -7.85 23.86
CA ASP A 150 17.09 -8.78 23.67
C ASP A 150 16.63 -10.21 23.35
N TRP A 151 15.33 -10.51 23.54
CA TRP A 151 14.78 -11.86 23.35
C TRP A 151 14.56 -12.17 21.86
N GLU A 152 14.56 -13.45 21.48
CA GLU A 152 14.15 -13.84 20.13
C GLU A 152 12.70 -13.41 19.87
N VAL A 153 12.39 -13.01 18.63
CA VAL A 153 11.06 -12.45 18.26
C VAL A 153 9.94 -13.42 18.63
N THR A 154 10.17 -14.72 18.44
CA THR A 154 9.21 -15.79 18.70
C THR A 154 8.96 -16.00 20.19
N GLU A 155 10.02 -16.01 20.99
CA GLU A 155 9.96 -16.19 22.44
C GLU A 155 9.19 -15.04 23.09
N ILE A 156 9.46 -13.80 22.66
CA ILE A 156 8.78 -12.64 23.23
C ILE A 156 7.33 -12.51 22.75
N ALA A 157 7.03 -12.83 21.49
CA ALA A 157 5.65 -12.89 20.99
C ALA A 157 4.83 -13.91 21.79
N GLN A 158 5.41 -15.08 22.05
CA GLN A 158 4.82 -16.12 22.87
C GLN A 158 4.66 -15.68 24.34
N GLU A 159 5.62 -14.96 24.93
CA GLU A 159 5.49 -14.48 26.32
C GLU A 159 4.37 -13.44 26.45
N VAL A 160 4.19 -12.56 25.46
CA VAL A 160 3.09 -11.58 25.44
C VAL A 160 1.73 -12.28 25.32
N GLN A 161 1.56 -13.20 24.37
CA GLN A 161 0.26 -13.82 24.08
C GLN A 161 -0.07 -15.04 24.95
N ARG A 162 0.95 -15.73 25.45
CA ARG A 162 0.85 -17.00 26.19
C ARG A 162 0.03 -18.06 25.45
N SER A 163 0.30 -18.22 24.15
CA SER A 163 -0.40 -19.16 23.27
C SER A 163 -0.02 -20.63 23.56
N ALA A 164 -0.79 -21.57 23.03
CA ALA A 164 -0.49 -23.01 23.14
C ALA A 164 0.55 -23.50 22.12
N PHE A 165 1.00 -22.65 21.18
CA PHE A 165 1.86 -23.03 20.05
C PHE A 165 3.06 -22.07 19.86
N PRO A 166 4.10 -22.18 20.71
CA PRO A 166 5.24 -21.23 20.73
C PRO A 166 5.99 -21.10 19.39
N GLU A 167 6.18 -22.21 18.68
CA GLU A 167 6.99 -22.25 17.46
C GLU A 167 6.29 -21.63 16.24
N ALA A 168 4.96 -21.40 16.30
CA ALA A 168 4.21 -20.95 15.14
C ALA A 168 4.54 -19.50 14.72
N TYR A 169 5.08 -18.69 15.63
CA TYR A 169 5.51 -17.32 15.32
C TYR A 169 6.80 -17.28 14.48
N ALA A 170 7.63 -18.34 14.53
CA ALA A 170 8.92 -18.40 13.82
C ALA A 170 8.72 -18.34 12.30
N ASP A 171 7.66 -18.98 11.80
CA ASP A 171 7.32 -19.01 10.38
C ASP A 171 6.98 -17.62 9.82
N HIS A 172 6.63 -16.67 10.70
CA HIS A 172 6.14 -15.33 10.33
C HIS A 172 7.17 -14.22 10.57
N GLU A 173 8.33 -14.52 11.15
CA GLU A 173 9.34 -13.51 11.47
C GLU A 173 9.93 -12.84 10.22
N GLY A 174 10.22 -13.62 9.18
CA GLY A 174 10.83 -13.12 7.94
C GLY A 174 9.96 -12.09 7.23
N GLU A 175 8.69 -12.42 6.99
CA GLU A 175 7.71 -11.51 6.38
C GLU A 175 7.44 -10.29 7.28
N ALA A 176 7.37 -10.48 8.61
CA ALA A 176 7.18 -9.38 9.56
C ALA A 176 8.36 -8.41 9.57
N ARG A 177 9.60 -8.88 9.36
CA ARG A 177 10.79 -8.01 9.21
C ARG A 177 10.74 -7.18 7.93
N VAL A 178 10.33 -7.78 6.80
CA VAL A 178 10.17 -7.05 5.52
C VAL A 178 9.13 -5.95 5.68
N MET A 179 7.95 -6.28 6.21
CA MET A 179 6.88 -5.32 6.45
C MET A 179 7.28 -4.23 7.44
N ALA A 180 7.89 -4.59 8.59
CA ALA A 180 8.33 -3.61 9.58
C ALA A 180 9.35 -2.63 8.99
N SER A 181 10.34 -3.11 8.23
CA SER A 181 11.37 -2.25 7.60
C SER A 181 10.74 -1.20 6.66
N ALA A 182 9.76 -1.60 5.85
CA ALA A 182 9.06 -0.67 4.97
C ALA A 182 8.15 0.29 5.76
N LEU A 183 7.36 -0.22 6.70
CA LEU A 183 6.36 0.54 7.45
C LEU A 183 6.94 1.52 8.47
N VAL A 184 8.11 1.25 9.04
CA VAL A 184 8.79 2.18 9.97
C VAL A 184 9.77 3.12 9.26
N GLY A 185 9.75 3.15 7.92
CA GLY A 185 10.49 4.11 7.11
C GLY A 185 11.99 3.79 6.91
N GLN A 186 12.45 2.59 7.28
CA GLN A 186 13.84 2.17 7.00
C GLN A 186 14.06 1.86 5.52
N SER A 187 13.04 1.32 4.84
CA SER A 187 13.03 1.12 3.39
C SER A 187 12.19 2.21 2.72
N THR A 188 12.85 3.29 2.30
CA THR A 188 12.23 4.40 1.57
C THR A 188 11.56 3.90 0.29
N ALA A 189 10.37 4.41 -0.04
CA ALA A 189 9.56 3.92 -1.15
C ALA A 189 9.27 2.40 -1.11
N GLY A 190 9.37 1.79 0.07
CA GLY A 190 9.20 0.35 0.27
C GLY A 190 7.75 -0.11 0.32
N VAL A 191 6.77 0.80 0.34
CA VAL A 191 5.33 0.43 0.33
C VAL A 191 4.65 1.06 -0.86
N ALA A 192 3.99 0.25 -1.69
CA ALA A 192 3.18 0.74 -2.80
C ALA A 192 1.92 -0.13 -2.96
N CYS A 193 0.77 0.51 -3.20
CA CYS A 193 -0.50 -0.18 -3.34
C CYS A 193 -1.09 0.05 -4.73
N ARG A 194 -1.55 -1.02 -5.38
CA ARG A 194 -2.45 -0.93 -6.52
C ARG A 194 -3.86 -1.25 -6.04
N LEU A 195 -4.75 -0.29 -6.22
CA LEU A 195 -6.12 -0.33 -5.71
C LEU A 195 -7.11 -0.21 -6.86
N ASP A 196 -8.38 -0.47 -6.58
CA ASP A 196 -9.46 -0.23 -7.52
C ASP A 196 -9.64 1.28 -7.77
N ALA A 197 -10.48 1.63 -8.76
CA ALA A 197 -10.87 3.02 -8.97
C ALA A 197 -11.55 3.57 -7.71
N VAL A 198 -11.37 4.87 -7.44
CA VAL A 198 -12.02 5.53 -6.32
C VAL A 198 -13.50 5.76 -6.66
N GLU A 199 -14.40 5.33 -5.79
CA GLU A 199 -15.81 5.68 -5.85
C GLU A 199 -16.14 6.72 -4.77
N GLY A 200 -16.66 7.88 -5.16
CA GLY A 200 -16.98 8.98 -4.25
C GLY A 200 -15.78 9.84 -3.82
N SER A 201 -15.96 10.62 -2.77
CA SER A 201 -14.98 11.57 -2.22
C SER A 201 -14.45 11.14 -0.85
N GLY A 202 -13.19 11.50 -0.58
CA GLY A 202 -12.56 11.35 0.74
C GLY A 202 -12.63 12.63 1.57
N SER A 203 -12.21 12.54 2.82
CA SER A 203 -12.10 13.67 3.75
C SER A 203 -10.67 13.82 4.23
N ALA A 204 -10.00 14.91 3.84
CA ALA A 204 -8.65 15.22 4.33
C ALA A 204 -8.62 15.42 5.87
N GLN A 205 -9.74 15.86 6.45
CA GLN A 205 -9.88 15.97 7.91
C GLN A 205 -9.93 14.58 8.57
N ASP A 206 -10.63 13.61 7.98
CA ASP A 206 -10.73 12.26 8.54
C ASP A 206 -9.35 11.56 8.51
N VAL A 207 -8.55 11.82 7.47
CA VAL A 207 -7.15 11.38 7.39
C VAL A 207 -6.31 11.99 8.52
N LEU A 208 -6.44 13.29 8.77
CA LEU A 208 -5.73 13.97 9.86
C LEU A 208 -6.15 13.43 11.24
N ASP A 209 -7.46 13.32 11.49
CA ASP A 209 -8.01 12.79 12.74
C ASP A 209 -7.51 11.35 13.00
N LYS A 210 -7.44 10.53 11.95
CA LYS A 210 -6.90 9.17 12.04
C LYS A 210 -5.39 9.15 12.31
N ALA A 211 -4.63 10.05 11.70
CA ALA A 211 -3.19 10.21 11.96
C ALA A 211 -2.93 10.65 13.42
N GLU A 212 -3.70 11.61 13.92
CA GLU A 212 -3.66 12.07 15.32
C GLU A 212 -3.94 10.91 16.28
N ARG A 213 -5.02 10.15 16.03
CA ARG A 213 -5.41 9.01 16.86
C ARG A 213 -4.39 7.87 16.86
N THR A 214 -3.77 7.59 15.72
CA THR A 214 -2.91 6.41 15.55
C THR A 214 -1.49 6.65 16.06
N PHE A 215 -0.92 7.84 15.82
CA PHE A 215 0.49 8.11 16.12
C PHE A 215 0.76 9.55 16.56
N SER A 216 -0.27 10.29 17.00
CA SER A 216 -0.15 11.71 17.36
C SER A 216 0.42 12.58 16.23
N GLY A 217 0.08 12.24 14.98
CA GLY A 217 0.51 13.01 13.81
C GLY A 217 -0.04 14.42 13.85
N THR A 218 0.81 15.42 13.57
CA THR A 218 0.40 16.83 13.51
C THR A 218 0.45 17.34 12.09
N GLY A 219 -0.57 18.10 11.69
CA GLY A 219 -0.66 18.62 10.34
C GLY A 219 -1.68 19.73 10.16
N ALA A 220 -1.90 20.09 8.91
CA ALA A 220 -2.93 21.04 8.51
C ALA A 220 -3.65 20.54 7.26
N VAL A 221 -4.95 20.79 7.21
CA VAL A 221 -5.78 20.51 6.03
C VAL A 221 -5.91 21.78 5.19
N ALA A 222 -5.74 21.64 3.88
CA ALA A 222 -5.96 22.68 2.89
C ALA A 222 -6.73 22.09 1.69
N GLY A 223 -8.05 22.29 1.69
CA GLY A 223 -8.92 21.71 0.67
C GLY A 223 -9.00 20.18 0.80
N ASP A 224 -8.60 19.48 -0.26
CA ASP A 224 -8.56 18.01 -0.38
C ASP A 224 -7.22 17.40 0.05
N THR A 225 -6.33 18.23 0.60
CA THR A 225 -4.97 17.82 0.94
C THR A 225 -4.72 18.00 2.43
N VAL A 226 -4.03 17.04 3.03
CA VAL A 226 -3.46 17.15 4.38
C VAL A 226 -1.94 17.15 4.29
N GLU A 227 -1.32 18.10 4.99
CA GLU A 227 0.13 18.17 5.15
C GLU A 227 0.50 17.74 6.58
N LEU A 228 1.24 16.64 6.72
CA LEU A 228 1.74 16.11 7.98
C LEU A 228 3.23 16.43 8.14
N THR A 229 3.61 17.00 9.28
CA THR A 229 5.03 17.30 9.59
C THR A 229 5.59 16.28 10.58
N THR A 230 6.79 15.79 10.33
CA THR A 230 7.49 14.79 11.16
C THR A 230 8.80 15.31 11.72
N ALA A 231 9.37 14.58 12.69
CA ALA A 231 10.64 14.95 13.31
C ALA A 231 11.85 14.76 12.36
N ASP A 232 11.79 13.76 11.49
CA ASP A 232 12.86 13.39 10.57
C ASP A 232 12.30 12.70 9.31
N THR A 233 13.19 12.51 8.33
CA THR A 233 12.88 11.90 7.03
C THR A 233 12.45 10.43 7.15
N SER A 234 12.99 9.66 8.09
CA SER A 234 12.60 8.24 8.29
C SER A 234 11.15 8.17 8.75
N THR A 235 10.77 9.03 9.71
CA THR A 235 9.40 9.14 10.19
C THR A 235 8.46 9.65 9.09
N ALA A 236 8.91 10.56 8.22
CA ALA A 236 8.14 10.99 7.05
C ALA A 236 7.84 9.81 6.11
N TRP A 237 8.82 8.93 5.85
CA TRP A 237 8.62 7.72 5.06
C TRP A 237 7.67 6.71 5.73
N ALA A 238 7.69 6.60 7.07
CA ALA A 238 6.74 5.78 7.81
C ALA A 238 5.30 6.32 7.66
N VAL A 239 5.10 7.63 7.82
CA VAL A 239 3.80 8.30 7.63
C VAL A 239 3.30 8.17 6.19
N ALA A 240 4.17 8.34 5.20
CA ALA A 240 3.82 8.16 3.79
C ALA A 240 3.41 6.71 3.48
N SER A 241 4.13 5.73 4.03
CA SER A 241 3.78 4.31 3.91
C SER A 241 2.42 4.02 4.54
N TRP A 242 2.15 4.56 5.73
CA TRP A 242 0.85 4.48 6.38
C TRP A 242 -0.27 5.06 5.51
N ALA A 243 -0.09 6.26 4.95
CA ALA A 243 -1.07 6.89 4.08
C ALA A 243 -1.37 6.04 2.83
N VAL A 244 -0.33 5.48 2.18
CA VAL A 244 -0.50 4.60 1.01
C VAL A 244 -1.27 3.33 1.36
N THR A 245 -1.00 2.69 2.50
CA THR A 245 -1.76 1.49 2.92
C THR A 245 -3.22 1.79 3.28
N HIS A 246 -3.53 3.01 3.72
CA HIS A 246 -4.89 3.45 4.06
C HIS A 246 -5.65 4.01 2.86
N ALA A 247 -5.02 4.07 1.69
CA ALA A 247 -5.57 4.79 0.55
C ALA A 247 -6.89 4.23 0.03
N ASP A 248 -7.13 2.93 0.23
CA ASP A 248 -8.41 2.32 -0.13
C ASP A 248 -9.55 2.79 0.77
N ALA A 249 -9.34 2.73 2.10
CA ALA A 249 -10.35 3.10 3.09
C ALA A 249 -10.62 4.61 3.15
N GLU A 250 -9.60 5.43 2.89
CA GLU A 250 -9.67 6.89 3.03
C GLU A 250 -9.79 7.64 1.69
N HIS A 251 -9.97 6.91 0.58
CA HIS A 251 -10.03 7.47 -0.77
C HIS A 251 -8.81 8.37 -1.11
N ILE A 252 -7.62 8.01 -0.62
CA ILE A 252 -6.38 8.73 -0.95
C ILE A 252 -5.99 8.39 -2.39
N VAL A 253 -5.63 9.42 -3.15
CA VAL A 253 -5.23 9.32 -4.56
C VAL A 253 -3.76 9.62 -4.78
N ARG A 254 -3.13 10.38 -3.88
CA ARG A 254 -1.73 10.78 -3.99
C ARG A 254 -1.08 10.94 -2.63
N VAL A 255 0.17 10.50 -2.51
CA VAL A 255 1.02 10.70 -1.34
C VAL A 255 2.38 11.17 -1.81
N GLU A 256 2.88 12.29 -1.27
CA GLU A 256 4.18 12.86 -1.61
C GLU A 256 5.05 12.97 -0.36
N VAL A 257 6.31 12.56 -0.48
CA VAL A 257 7.31 12.65 0.59
C VAL A 257 8.70 12.73 -0.04
N ALA A 258 9.55 13.62 0.50
CA ALA A 258 10.89 13.86 -0.04
C ALA A 258 10.86 14.06 -1.58
N ASP A 259 11.69 13.34 -2.34
CA ASP A 259 11.79 13.43 -3.80
C ASP A 259 10.79 12.53 -4.55
N ARG A 260 9.78 11.99 -3.85
CA ARG A 260 8.92 10.92 -4.39
C ARG A 260 7.43 11.18 -4.20
N ALA A 261 6.65 10.64 -5.14
CA ALA A 261 5.20 10.59 -5.08
C ALA A 261 4.68 9.21 -5.47
N TRP A 262 3.74 8.70 -4.68
CA TRP A 262 2.86 7.60 -5.05
C TRP A 262 1.57 8.20 -5.60
N ASP A 263 1.10 7.66 -6.72
CA ASP A 263 -0.09 8.13 -7.42
C ASP A 263 -0.95 6.93 -7.82
N ARG A 264 -2.17 6.87 -7.28
CA ARG A 264 -3.12 5.77 -7.47
C ARG A 264 -3.47 5.55 -8.94
N HIS A 265 -3.43 6.59 -9.77
CA HIS A 265 -3.89 6.57 -11.16
C HIS A 265 -2.77 6.39 -12.20
N ALA A 266 -1.51 6.42 -11.77
CA ALA A 266 -0.35 6.32 -12.66
C ALA A 266 0.19 4.88 -12.75
N ASP A 267 1.40 4.65 -12.21
CA ASP A 267 1.95 3.32 -11.98
C ASP A 267 1.95 3.06 -10.46
N PRO A 268 0.83 2.54 -9.91
CA PRO A 268 0.57 2.58 -8.48
C PRO A 268 1.44 1.60 -7.65
N LEU A 269 2.28 0.78 -8.30
CA LEU A 269 3.31 -0.01 -7.61
C LEU A 269 4.70 0.65 -7.66
N THR A 270 4.81 1.86 -8.22
CA THR A 270 6.08 2.56 -8.40
C THR A 270 6.00 4.00 -7.91
N TRP A 271 6.88 4.38 -6.99
CA TRP A 271 7.07 5.77 -6.57
C TRP A 271 7.80 6.60 -7.65
N GLN A 272 7.15 7.66 -8.12
CA GLN A 272 7.66 8.54 -9.17
C GLN A 272 8.49 9.68 -8.58
N PRO A 273 9.54 10.16 -9.27
CA PRO A 273 10.31 11.32 -8.84
C PRO A 273 9.50 12.62 -8.98
N THR A 274 9.58 13.52 -8.00
CA THR A 274 8.88 14.83 -7.99
C THR A 274 9.80 16.01 -8.32
N GLY A 275 11.13 15.81 -8.25
CA GLY A 275 12.12 16.88 -8.39
C GLY A 275 12.36 17.70 -7.11
N ALA A 276 11.66 17.36 -6.01
CA ALA A 276 11.96 17.86 -4.67
C ALA A 276 13.26 17.24 -4.11
N PRO A 277 13.81 17.75 -2.99
CA PRO A 277 15.00 17.18 -2.36
C PRO A 277 14.78 15.75 -1.84
N ALA A 278 15.83 14.94 -1.85
CA ALA A 278 15.81 13.53 -1.40
C ALA A 278 15.56 13.36 0.12
N GLU A 279 15.68 14.43 0.89
CA GLU A 279 15.32 14.48 2.30
C GLU A 279 14.15 15.44 2.49
N GLY A 280 13.23 15.08 3.39
CA GLY A 280 12.05 15.88 3.67
C GLY A 280 11.30 15.35 4.89
N THR A 281 10.78 16.27 5.69
CA THR A 281 10.03 16.00 6.93
C THR A 281 8.53 16.27 6.77
N THR A 282 8.09 16.50 5.55
CA THR A 282 6.71 16.85 5.21
C THR A 282 6.15 15.76 4.32
N VAL A 283 4.96 15.26 4.68
CA VAL A 283 4.18 14.32 3.88
C VAL A 283 2.91 15.02 3.45
N THR A 284 2.66 15.06 2.15
CA THR A 284 1.44 15.62 1.57
C THR A 284 0.56 14.47 1.10
N VAL A 285 -0.67 14.41 1.59
CA VAL A 285 -1.65 13.37 1.24
C VAL A 285 -2.86 14.06 0.61
N THR A 286 -3.23 13.66 -0.60
CA THR A 286 -4.39 14.18 -1.33
C THR A 286 -5.46 13.10 -1.42
N VAL A 287 -6.69 13.44 -1.03
CA VAL A 287 -7.86 12.57 -1.15
C VAL A 287 -8.66 12.90 -2.42
N ALA A 288 -9.46 11.95 -2.90
CA ALA A 288 -10.35 12.17 -4.02
C ALA A 288 -11.44 13.19 -3.69
N THR A 289 -11.81 13.99 -4.68
CA THR A 289 -12.95 14.90 -4.65
C THR A 289 -13.94 14.53 -5.75
N ASP A 290 -15.22 14.85 -5.54
CA ASP A 290 -16.29 14.67 -6.54
C ASP A 290 -16.16 15.59 -7.77
#